data_AF-A0A0D1IZJ7-F1
#
_entry.id   AF-A0A0D1IZJ7-F1
#
_cell.length_a   1.000
_cell.length_b   1.000
_cell.length_c   1.000
_cell.angle_alpha   90.00
_cell.angle_beta   90.00
_cell.angle_gamma   90.00
#
_symmetry.space_group_name_H-M   'P 1'
#
loop_
_entity.id
_entity.type
_entity.pdbx_description
1 polymer ?
#
loop_
_entity_poly.entity_id
_entity_poly.type
_entity_poly.pdbx_seq_one_letter_code
_entity_poly.pdbx_strand_id
1 'polypeptide(L)'
;MGDGFGVGQLTSTQWSLGEADGELLLHTGVTGSAARMGHRLTIALSSWRATVDWDGDKPASVEVTVELNSLEVLTGEGGMTPLSSAEKSLVRSNALKTLQVKRFPQATFRTSSIEPDADSWRLTGTLDLCGRSSEQTVHVEAVRDDAGWRLSGAAVVRHSDHGIKQYSMLMGAMKVTDEVRVTLTASRG
;
A
#
# COMPACT_ATOMS: atom_id res chain seq x y z
N MET A 1 -22.41 15.64 49.42
CA MET A 1 -21.72 14.43 48.94
C MET A 1 -21.69 14.55 47.44
N GLY A 2 -20.53 14.93 46.89
CA GLY A 2 -20.31 15.00 45.46
C GLY A 2 -19.29 13.93 45.09
N ASP A 3 -19.77 12.91 44.42
CA ASP A 3 -18.99 11.86 43.77
C ASP A 3 -18.84 12.25 42.30
N GLY A 4 -17.76 12.98 42.03
CA GLY A 4 -17.32 13.29 40.68
C GLY A 4 -16.84 12.02 39.99
N PHE A 5 -17.59 11.57 38.99
CA PHE A 5 -17.06 10.68 37.97
C PHE A 5 -16.02 11.46 37.16
N GLY A 6 -14.74 11.25 37.50
CA GLY A 6 -13.64 11.63 36.64
C GLY A 6 -13.73 10.84 35.35
N VAL A 7 -14.30 11.43 34.31
CA VAL A 7 -14.16 10.94 32.94
C VAL A 7 -12.67 11.09 32.63
N GLY A 8 -11.93 9.98 32.70
CA GLY A 8 -10.54 9.94 32.29
C GLY A 8 -10.45 10.49 30.87
N GLN A 9 -9.84 11.65 30.72
CA GLN A 9 -9.65 12.28 29.43
C GLN A 9 -8.64 11.41 28.67
N LEU A 10 -9.15 10.51 27.83
CA LEU A 10 -8.34 9.76 26.86
C LEU A 10 -7.71 10.79 25.94
N THR A 11 -6.46 11.16 26.21
CA THR A 11 -5.66 11.99 25.31
C THR A 11 -5.24 11.12 24.13
N SER A 12 -6.19 10.82 23.24
CA SER A 12 -5.92 10.14 21.98
C SER A 12 -4.98 11.03 21.18
N THR A 13 -3.72 10.61 21.04
CA THR A 13 -2.76 11.29 20.16
C THR A 13 -2.97 10.71 18.77
N GLN A 14 -3.08 11.57 17.75
CA GLN A 14 -3.16 11.13 16.36
C GLN A 14 -1.89 11.56 15.61
N TRP A 15 -1.29 10.61 14.90
CA TRP A 15 -0.26 10.90 13.91
C TRP A 15 -0.87 10.93 12.52
N SER A 16 -0.34 11.81 11.67
CA SER A 16 -0.61 11.83 10.25
C SER A 16 0.71 11.75 9.51
N LEU A 17 0.75 10.90 8.49
CA LEU A 17 1.86 10.72 7.54
C LEU A 17 1.28 10.81 6.13
N GLY A 18 2.07 11.26 5.16
CA GLY A 18 1.69 11.25 3.76
C GLY A 18 2.89 11.34 2.83
N GLU A 19 2.62 11.74 1.59
CA GLU A 19 3.60 11.85 0.50
C GLU A 19 4.86 12.67 0.82
N ALA A 20 4.79 13.63 1.76
CA ALA A 20 5.95 14.41 2.18
C ALA A 20 6.84 13.67 3.20
N ASP A 21 6.30 12.67 3.87
CA ASP A 21 6.98 11.92 4.94
C ASP A 21 7.66 10.65 4.40
N GLY A 22 7.33 10.21 3.18
CA GLY A 22 8.02 9.10 2.51
C GLY A 22 7.30 8.55 1.28
N GLU A 23 7.58 7.29 0.95
CA GLU A 23 7.19 6.68 -0.33
C GLU A 23 6.27 5.47 -0.14
N LEU A 24 5.30 5.34 -1.04
CA LEU A 24 4.44 4.16 -1.17
C LEU A 24 4.65 3.57 -2.57
N LEU A 25 5.18 2.34 -2.63
CA LEU A 25 5.56 1.67 -3.87
C LEU A 25 4.83 0.34 -4.06
N LEU A 26 4.48 0.05 -5.31
CA LEU A 26 4.01 -1.24 -5.77
C LEU A 26 5.12 -1.92 -6.59
N HIS A 27 5.32 -3.21 -6.35
CA HIS A 27 6.27 -4.04 -7.06
C HIS A 27 5.51 -5.21 -7.72
N THR A 28 5.59 -5.28 -9.04
CA THR A 28 4.84 -6.26 -9.83
C THR A 28 5.75 -7.39 -10.32
N GLY A 29 5.20 -8.60 -10.37
CA GLY A 29 5.82 -9.75 -11.03
C GLY A 29 5.30 -9.95 -12.45
N VAL A 30 5.96 -10.84 -13.20
CA VAL A 30 5.49 -11.32 -14.51
C VAL A 30 5.54 -12.85 -14.52
N THR A 31 4.49 -13.48 -15.04
CA THR A 31 4.34 -14.94 -15.17
C THR A 31 3.87 -15.33 -16.58
N GLY A 32 3.88 -16.63 -16.87
CA GLY A 32 3.53 -17.24 -18.16
C GLY A 32 4.75 -17.70 -18.98
N SER A 33 4.52 -18.45 -20.05
CA SER A 33 5.57 -19.05 -20.89
C SER A 33 6.46 -18.04 -21.61
N ALA A 34 6.00 -16.79 -21.76
CA ALA A 34 6.70 -15.67 -22.33
C ALA A 34 7.08 -14.60 -21.28
N ALA A 35 7.13 -14.93 -19.98
CA ALA A 35 7.38 -13.96 -18.90
C ALA A 35 8.66 -13.13 -19.07
N ARG A 36 9.70 -13.69 -19.70
CA ARG A 36 10.95 -12.97 -20.01
C ARG A 36 10.76 -11.73 -20.89
N MET A 37 9.66 -11.67 -21.65
CA MET A 37 9.35 -10.53 -22.52
C MET A 37 8.70 -9.36 -21.74
N GLY A 38 8.26 -9.60 -20.50
CA GLY A 38 7.58 -8.60 -19.69
C GLY A 38 8.50 -7.92 -18.68
N HIS A 39 8.08 -6.72 -18.28
CA HIS A 39 8.75 -5.95 -17.23
C HIS A 39 8.13 -6.22 -15.87
N ARG A 40 8.98 -6.41 -14.86
CA ARG A 40 8.64 -6.26 -13.44
C ARG A 40 8.73 -4.77 -13.12
N LEU A 41 7.62 -4.19 -12.72
CA LEU A 41 7.50 -2.74 -12.55
C LEU A 41 7.65 -2.35 -11.09
N THR A 42 8.36 -1.25 -10.85
CA THR A 42 8.26 -0.45 -9.64
C THR A 42 7.40 0.76 -9.95
N ILE A 43 6.34 0.95 -9.16
CA ILE A 43 5.32 1.96 -9.37
C ILE A 43 5.15 2.76 -8.09
N ALA A 44 5.20 4.08 -8.16
CA ALA A 44 4.90 4.96 -7.03
C ALA A 44 3.41 5.31 -6.98
N LEU A 45 2.89 5.44 -5.77
CA LEU A 45 1.61 6.08 -5.47
C LEU A 45 1.94 7.39 -4.75
N SER A 46 2.00 8.50 -5.50
CA SER A 46 2.54 9.77 -5.00
C SER A 46 1.56 10.60 -4.17
N SER A 47 0.31 10.14 -4.01
CA SER A 47 -0.62 10.74 -3.05
C SER A 47 -1.30 9.69 -2.19
N TRP A 48 -0.96 9.75 -0.91
CA TRP A 48 -1.43 8.85 0.12
C TRP A 48 -1.41 9.56 1.47
N ARG A 49 -2.21 9.05 2.39
CA ARG A 49 -2.24 9.50 3.79
C ARG A 49 -2.40 8.29 4.69
N ALA A 50 -1.61 8.24 5.75
CA ALA A 50 -1.81 7.34 6.87
C ALA A 50 -2.15 8.14 8.13
N THR A 51 -3.15 7.68 8.88
CA THR A 51 -3.47 8.18 10.22
C THR A 51 -3.28 7.05 11.22
N VAL A 52 -2.60 7.35 12.32
CA VAL A 52 -2.39 6.40 13.43
C VAL A 52 -2.96 7.03 14.68
N ASP A 53 -3.98 6.40 15.25
CA ASP A 53 -4.51 6.77 16.56
C ASP A 53 -3.76 5.99 17.63
N TRP A 54 -3.41 6.66 18.72
CA TRP A 54 -2.64 6.10 19.82
C TRP A 54 -3.47 6.06 21.10
N ASP A 55 -3.40 4.92 21.79
CA ASP A 55 -3.86 4.75 23.17
C ASP A 55 -2.63 4.57 24.07
N GLY A 56 -2.25 5.64 24.76
CA GLY A 56 -0.99 5.70 25.50
C GLY A 56 0.22 5.58 24.56
N ASP A 57 1.00 4.52 24.74
CA ASP A 57 2.21 4.21 23.95
C ASP A 57 1.96 3.18 22.84
N LYS A 58 0.72 2.75 22.64
CA LYS A 58 0.36 1.72 21.66
C LYS A 58 -0.48 2.29 20.52
N PRO A 59 -0.22 1.89 19.27
CA PRO A 59 -1.12 2.18 18.17
C PRO A 59 -2.46 1.44 18.40
N ALA A 60 -3.55 2.19 18.38
CA ALA A 60 -4.91 1.70 18.57
C ALA A 60 -5.62 1.43 17.23
N SER A 61 -5.42 2.31 16.24
CA SER A 61 -5.93 2.12 14.88
C SER A 61 -5.01 2.76 13.85
N VAL A 62 -4.94 2.14 12.67
CA VAL A 62 -4.28 2.69 11.50
C VAL A 62 -5.26 2.67 10.33
N GLU A 63 -5.38 3.83 9.66
CA GLU A 63 -6.04 3.95 8.38
C GLU A 63 -5.07 4.49 7.34
N VAL A 64 -5.01 3.87 6.16
CA VAL A 64 -4.21 4.34 5.02
C VAL A 64 -5.14 4.53 3.83
N THR A 65 -5.20 5.75 3.30
CA THR A 65 -5.93 6.07 2.06
C THR A 65 -4.96 6.46 0.96
N VAL A 66 -5.18 5.91 -0.24
CA VAL A 66 -4.33 6.09 -1.41
C VAL A 66 -5.16 6.60 -2.58
N GLU A 67 -4.72 7.69 -3.21
CA GLU A 67 -5.30 8.16 -4.46
C GLU A 67 -4.72 7.39 -5.65
N LEU A 68 -5.48 6.47 -6.23
CA LEU A 68 -4.96 5.57 -7.27
C LEU A 68 -4.59 6.30 -8.57
N ASN A 69 -5.14 7.49 -8.81
CA ASN A 69 -4.76 8.31 -9.97
C ASN A 69 -3.35 8.93 -9.83
N SER A 70 -2.77 8.94 -8.63
CA SER A 70 -1.38 9.38 -8.38
C SER A 70 -0.32 8.39 -8.88
N LEU A 71 -0.75 7.24 -9.43
CA LEU A 71 0.13 6.19 -9.91
C LEU A 71 1.14 6.67 -10.95
N GLU A 72 2.42 6.43 -10.71
CA GLU A 72 3.55 6.71 -11.60
C GLU A 72 4.45 5.48 -11.79
N VAL A 73 4.80 5.15 -13.03
CA VAL A 73 5.70 4.02 -13.33
C VAL A 73 7.14 4.51 -13.26
N LEU A 74 7.86 4.12 -12.21
CA LEU A 74 9.24 4.56 -12.01
C LEU A 74 10.22 3.79 -12.89
N THR A 75 10.21 2.46 -12.79
CA THR A 75 11.17 1.59 -13.48
C THR A 75 10.48 0.31 -13.97
N GLY A 76 11.12 -0.36 -14.93
CA GLY A 76 10.73 -1.68 -15.40
C GLY A 76 11.97 -2.54 -15.61
N GLU A 77 12.06 -3.65 -14.89
CA GLU A 77 13.18 -4.59 -14.94
C GLU A 77 12.84 -5.82 -15.77
N GLY A 78 13.83 -6.39 -16.46
CA GLY A 78 13.60 -7.44 -17.44
C GLY A 78 13.10 -6.87 -18.76
N GLY A 79 12.28 -7.66 -19.48
CA GLY A 79 11.88 -7.35 -20.84
C GLY A 79 13.02 -7.55 -21.86
N MET A 80 12.68 -7.39 -23.13
CA MET A 80 13.66 -7.52 -24.24
C MET A 80 14.46 -6.22 -24.46
N THR A 81 13.90 -5.08 -24.06
CA THR A 81 14.47 -3.74 -24.19
C THR A 81 14.13 -2.92 -22.95
N PRO A 82 14.91 -1.89 -22.59
CA PRO A 82 14.55 -1.00 -21.49
C PRO A 82 13.18 -0.35 -21.69
N LEU A 83 12.43 -0.17 -20.60
CA LEU A 83 11.09 0.42 -20.64
C LEU A 83 11.17 1.93 -20.97
N SER A 84 10.70 2.31 -22.15
CA SER A 84 10.67 3.70 -22.62
C SER A 84 9.60 4.54 -21.92
N SER A 85 9.70 5.87 -22.05
CA SER A 85 8.71 6.81 -21.49
C SER A 85 7.31 6.66 -22.11
N ALA A 86 7.24 6.38 -23.41
CA ALA A 86 5.99 6.10 -24.11
C ALA A 86 5.34 4.82 -23.58
N GLU A 87 6.13 3.75 -23.37
CA GLU A 87 5.64 2.50 -22.77
C GLU A 87 5.19 2.71 -21.33
N LYS A 88 5.92 3.46 -20.50
CA LYS A 88 5.48 3.84 -19.13
C LYS A 88 4.09 4.49 -19.14
N SER A 89 3.81 5.35 -20.12
CA SER A 89 2.52 6.03 -20.24
C SER A 89 1.38 5.07 -20.60
N LEU A 90 1.65 4.09 -21.47
CA LEU A 90 0.70 3.02 -21.81
C LEU A 90 0.47 2.08 -20.63
N VAL A 91 1.54 1.69 -19.93
CA VAL A 91 1.49 0.87 -18.71
C VAL A 91 0.65 1.55 -17.64
N ARG A 92 0.90 2.84 -17.36
CA ARG A 92 0.08 3.63 -16.43
C ARG A 92 -1.40 3.60 -16.85
N SER A 93 -1.69 3.85 -18.12
CA SER A 93 -3.07 3.82 -18.64
C SER A 93 -3.74 2.47 -18.46
N ASN A 94 -3.00 1.37 -18.64
CA ASN A 94 -3.51 0.01 -18.43
C ASN A 94 -3.72 -0.30 -16.95
N ALA A 95 -2.82 0.14 -16.07
CA ALA A 95 -2.96 0.00 -14.62
C ALA A 95 -4.21 0.73 -14.12
N LEU A 96 -4.42 1.99 -14.50
CA LEU A 96 -5.60 2.77 -14.11
C LEU A 96 -6.93 2.15 -14.58
N LYS A 97 -6.93 1.55 -15.78
CA LYS A 97 -8.09 0.79 -16.28
C LYS A 97 -8.32 -0.50 -15.50
N THR A 98 -7.25 -1.24 -15.22
CA THR A 98 -7.28 -2.51 -14.46
C THR A 98 -7.82 -2.27 -13.05
N LEU A 99 -7.40 -1.17 -12.42
CA LEU A 99 -7.84 -0.72 -11.10
C LEU A 99 -9.18 0.03 -11.11
N GLN A 100 -9.83 0.17 -12.27
CA GLN A 100 -11.12 0.86 -12.42
C GLN A 100 -11.17 2.25 -11.76
N VAL A 101 -10.06 3.00 -11.80
CA VAL A 101 -9.87 4.25 -11.02
C VAL A 101 -10.93 5.30 -11.28
N LYS A 102 -11.54 5.32 -12.47
CA LYS A 102 -12.67 6.21 -12.78
C LYS A 102 -13.89 5.98 -11.89
N ARG A 103 -14.11 4.74 -11.43
CA ARG A 103 -15.23 4.34 -10.58
C ARG A 103 -14.83 4.22 -9.11
N PHE A 104 -13.60 3.78 -8.87
CA PHE A 104 -13.05 3.57 -7.53
C PHE A 104 -11.70 4.29 -7.44
N PRO A 105 -11.70 5.62 -7.20
CA PRO A 105 -10.48 6.42 -7.27
C PRO A 105 -9.52 6.18 -6.12
N GLN A 106 -10.02 5.67 -4.99
CA GLN A 106 -9.27 5.46 -3.77
C GLN A 106 -9.16 3.98 -3.42
N ALA A 107 -8.05 3.61 -2.79
CA ALA A 107 -7.93 2.39 -2.00
C ALA A 107 -7.76 2.77 -0.53
N THR A 108 -8.40 2.03 0.37
CA THR A 108 -8.32 2.31 1.81
C THR A 108 -8.07 1.03 2.60
N PHE A 109 -7.05 1.04 3.46
CA PHE A 109 -6.80 -0.01 4.44
C PHE A 109 -7.17 0.48 5.84
N ARG A 110 -7.88 -0.34 6.62
CA ARG A 110 -8.24 -0.06 8.02
C ARG A 110 -7.93 -1.26 8.90
N THR A 111 -7.18 -1.06 9.97
CA THR A 111 -6.84 -2.12 10.93
C THR A 111 -8.05 -2.57 11.74
N SER A 112 -8.16 -3.88 11.95
CA SER A 112 -9.02 -4.51 12.94
C SER A 112 -8.23 -5.11 14.12
N SER A 113 -6.95 -5.42 13.92
CA SER A 113 -6.01 -5.86 14.96
C SER A 113 -4.61 -5.28 14.71
N ILE A 114 -3.91 -4.94 15.79
CA ILE A 114 -2.51 -4.52 15.77
C ILE A 114 -1.78 -5.30 16.85
N GLU A 115 -0.88 -6.19 16.42
CA GLU A 115 -0.17 -7.11 17.29
C GLU A 115 1.33 -6.82 17.22
N PRO A 116 2.03 -6.66 18.36
CA PRO A 116 3.48 -6.59 18.35
C PRO A 116 4.08 -7.94 17.94
N ASP A 117 5.12 -7.90 17.10
CA ASP A 117 5.88 -9.05 16.60
C ASP A 117 7.39 -8.76 16.72
N ALA A 118 7.98 -9.15 17.84
CA ALA A 118 9.35 -8.80 18.24
C ALA A 118 9.63 -7.29 18.15
N ASP A 119 10.41 -6.84 17.17
CA ASP A 119 10.76 -5.43 16.92
C ASP A 119 9.88 -4.77 15.84
N SER A 120 8.77 -5.43 15.49
CA SER A 120 7.84 -5.02 14.45
C SER A 120 6.38 -5.12 14.91
N TRP A 121 5.47 -4.74 14.04
CA TRP A 121 4.03 -4.81 14.25
C TRP A 121 3.39 -5.56 13.09
N ARG A 122 2.48 -6.45 13.42
CA ARG A 122 1.57 -7.10 12.48
C ARG A 122 0.22 -6.43 12.56
N LEU A 123 -0.17 -5.78 11.47
CA LEU A 123 -1.45 -5.12 11.32
C LEU A 123 -2.35 -6.03 10.48
N THR A 124 -3.47 -6.46 11.04
CA THR A 124 -4.54 -7.13 10.29
C THR A 124 -5.70 -6.16 10.14
N GLY A 125 -6.30 -6.14 8.95
CA GLY A 125 -7.35 -5.19 8.64
C GLY A 125 -8.09 -5.51 7.35
N THR A 126 -8.93 -4.58 6.93
CA THR A 126 -9.67 -4.67 5.66
C THR A 126 -9.07 -3.70 4.66
N LEU A 127 -8.77 -4.18 3.46
CA LEU A 127 -8.41 -3.38 2.30
C LEU A 127 -9.62 -3.26 1.37
N ASP A 128 -10.10 -2.04 1.17
CA ASP A 128 -11.07 -1.66 0.15
C ASP A 128 -10.34 -1.29 -1.13
N LEU A 129 -10.50 -2.09 -2.18
CA LEU A 129 -9.86 -1.87 -3.47
C LEU A 129 -10.78 -2.30 -4.62
N CYS A 130 -10.93 -1.47 -5.65
CA CYS A 130 -11.79 -1.74 -6.81
C CYS A 130 -13.25 -2.08 -6.45
N GLY A 131 -13.77 -1.50 -5.35
CA GLY A 131 -15.12 -1.75 -4.86
C GLY A 131 -15.31 -3.11 -4.18
N ARG A 132 -14.22 -3.80 -3.82
CA ARG A 132 -14.25 -5.02 -3.02
C ARG A 132 -13.35 -4.91 -1.79
N SER A 133 -13.89 -5.34 -0.67
CA SER A 133 -13.21 -5.42 0.61
C SER A 133 -12.65 -6.83 0.81
N SER A 134 -11.39 -6.94 1.22
CA SER A 134 -10.78 -8.21 1.62
C SER A 134 -9.89 -8.01 2.85
N GLU A 135 -9.70 -9.06 3.64
CA GLU A 135 -8.71 -9.03 4.72
C GLU A 135 -7.30 -8.84 4.13
N GLN A 136 -6.50 -8.01 4.78
CA GLN A 136 -5.11 -7.76 4.44
C GLN A 136 -4.26 -7.75 5.72
N THR A 137 -3.07 -8.36 5.64
CA THR A 137 -2.03 -8.25 6.66
C THR A 137 -0.91 -7.34 6.17
N VAL A 138 -0.43 -6.44 7.03
CA VAL A 138 0.72 -5.57 6.79
C VAL A 138 1.73 -5.76 7.92
N HIS A 139 2.99 -5.92 7.58
CA HIS A 139 4.10 -5.94 8.55
C HIS A 139 4.74 -4.57 8.58
N VAL A 140 4.97 -4.03 9.78
CA VAL A 140 5.54 -2.69 9.97
C VAL A 140 6.71 -2.76 10.95
N GLU A 141 7.89 -2.41 10.47
CA GLU A 141 9.06 -2.15 11.32
C GLU A 141 9.09 -0.68 11.71
N ALA A 142 9.35 -0.39 12.98
CA ALA A 142 9.41 0.97 13.51
C ALA A 142 10.68 1.15 14.34
N VAL A 143 11.62 1.94 13.82
CA VAL A 143 12.90 2.24 14.48
C VAL A 143 12.89 3.69 14.92
N ARG A 144 13.30 3.95 16.17
CA ARG A 144 13.46 5.31 16.68
C ARG A 144 14.94 5.64 16.85
N ASP A 145 15.35 6.78 16.31
CA ASP A 145 16.67 7.37 16.54
C ASP A 145 16.57 8.84 16.96
N ASP A 146 17.70 9.54 17.01
CA ASP A 146 17.78 10.95 17.40
C ASP A 146 17.00 11.89 16.46
N ALA A 147 16.74 11.48 15.22
CA ALA A 147 16.00 12.26 14.23
C ALA A 147 14.48 11.97 14.26
N GLY A 148 14.05 10.99 15.06
CA GLY A 148 12.65 10.61 15.21
C GLY A 148 12.39 9.15 14.82
N TRP A 149 11.19 8.88 14.32
CA TRP A 149 10.78 7.57 13.88
C TRP A 149 11.10 7.35 12.40
N ARG A 150 11.60 6.15 12.07
CA ARG A 150 11.65 5.59 10.72
C ARG A 150 10.77 4.35 10.68
N LEU A 151 9.85 4.34 9.72
CA LEU A 151 8.84 3.31 9.55
C LEU A 151 9.05 2.62 8.20
N SER A 152 8.96 1.29 8.19
CA SER A 152 8.99 0.46 6.98
C SER A 152 7.83 -0.53 7.01
N GLY A 153 6.87 -0.37 6.10
CA GLY A 153 5.72 -1.25 5.92
C GLY A 153 5.87 -2.16 4.71
N ALA A 154 5.40 -3.40 4.81
CA ALA A 154 5.33 -4.33 3.68
C ALA A 154 4.06 -5.19 3.72
N ALA A 155 3.46 -5.40 2.54
CA ALA A 155 2.31 -6.27 2.35
C ALA A 155 2.36 -6.96 0.97
N VAL A 156 1.61 -8.04 0.82
CA VAL A 156 1.31 -8.65 -0.48
C VAL A 156 -0.19 -8.59 -0.68
N VAL A 157 -0.63 -7.90 -1.73
CA VAL A 157 -2.02 -7.78 -2.15
C VAL A 157 -2.24 -8.69 -3.34
N ARG A 158 -3.29 -9.52 -3.30
CA ARG A 158 -3.68 -10.36 -4.44
C ARG A 158 -4.78 -9.67 -5.24
N HIS A 159 -4.59 -9.56 -6.55
CA HIS A 159 -5.61 -9.05 -7.44
C HIS A 159 -6.91 -9.87 -7.37
N SER A 160 -6.80 -11.19 -7.29
CA SER A 160 -7.94 -12.11 -7.23
C SER A 160 -8.88 -11.87 -6.05
N ASP A 161 -8.34 -11.54 -4.87
CA ASP A 161 -9.12 -11.23 -3.66
C ASP A 161 -10.04 -10.01 -3.87
N HIS A 162 -9.59 -9.04 -4.69
CA HIS A 162 -10.36 -7.85 -5.04
C HIS A 162 -11.09 -7.96 -6.39
N GLY A 163 -11.13 -9.15 -7.00
CA GLY A 163 -11.80 -9.36 -8.28
C GLY A 163 -11.13 -8.66 -9.46
N ILE A 164 -9.88 -8.27 -9.32
CA ILE A 164 -9.11 -7.61 -10.36
C ILE A 164 -8.58 -8.68 -11.30
N LYS A 165 -8.94 -8.58 -12.58
CA LYS A 165 -8.35 -9.42 -13.62
C LYS A 165 -6.97 -8.86 -13.97
N GLN A 166 -5.91 -9.63 -13.74
CA GLN A 166 -4.56 -9.15 -14.02
C GLN A 166 -4.38 -8.85 -15.51
N TYR A 167 -3.62 -7.81 -15.80
CA TYR A 167 -3.25 -7.47 -17.17
C TYR A 167 -2.46 -8.62 -17.81
N SER A 168 -2.83 -8.97 -19.04
CA SER A 168 -2.21 -10.07 -19.80
C SER A 168 -2.08 -9.71 -21.27
N MET A 169 -1.02 -10.21 -21.91
CA MET A 169 -0.79 -10.13 -23.35
C MET A 169 -0.49 -11.53 -23.92
N LEU A 170 -0.41 -11.63 -25.25
CA LEU A 170 -0.05 -12.87 -25.96
C LEU A 170 -0.93 -14.07 -25.55
N MET A 171 -2.25 -13.84 -25.49
CA MET A 171 -3.24 -14.84 -25.07
C MET A 171 -2.93 -15.48 -23.70
N GLY A 172 -2.32 -14.71 -22.79
CA GLY A 172 -1.97 -15.15 -21.44
C GLY A 172 -0.54 -15.71 -21.29
N ALA A 173 0.23 -15.82 -22.37
CA ALA A 173 1.62 -16.25 -22.30
C ALA A 173 2.50 -15.26 -21.52
N MET A 174 2.08 -14.00 -21.38
CA MET A 174 2.73 -12.99 -20.54
C MET A 174 1.66 -12.27 -19.71
N LYS A 175 1.78 -12.32 -18.39
CA LYS A 175 0.76 -11.84 -17.47
C LYS A 175 1.39 -11.24 -16.21
N VAL A 176 0.80 -10.18 -15.68
CA VAL A 176 1.18 -9.67 -14.36
C VAL A 176 0.82 -10.73 -13.31
N THR A 177 1.69 -10.94 -12.33
CA THR A 177 1.41 -11.88 -11.23
C THR A 177 0.13 -11.49 -10.48
N ASP A 178 -0.52 -12.47 -9.87
CA ASP A 178 -1.67 -12.20 -9.02
C ASP A 178 -1.28 -11.39 -7.78
N GLU A 179 -0.12 -11.70 -7.22
CA GLU A 179 0.49 -11.00 -6.11
C GLU A 179 1.19 -9.73 -6.58
N VAL A 180 0.91 -8.63 -5.88
CA VAL A 180 1.61 -7.36 -5.98
C VAL A 180 2.16 -7.06 -4.58
N ARG A 181 3.47 -6.87 -4.48
CA ARG A 181 4.08 -6.45 -3.21
C ARG A 181 3.90 -4.94 -3.07
N VAL A 182 3.48 -4.52 -1.89
CA VAL A 182 3.33 -3.11 -1.50
C VAL A 182 4.36 -2.81 -0.43
N THR A 183 5.08 -1.70 -0.56
CA THR A 183 6.04 -1.24 0.46
C THR A 183 5.81 0.23 0.77
N LEU A 184 5.91 0.59 2.03
CA LEU A 184 5.86 1.97 2.50
C LEU A 184 7.12 2.28 3.30
N THR A 185 7.74 3.43 3.09
CA THR A 185 8.72 4.00 4.01
C THR A 185 8.21 5.37 4.44
N ALA A 186 8.41 5.72 5.71
CA ALA A 186 8.07 7.06 6.21
C ALA A 186 8.98 7.46 7.36
N SER A 187 9.21 8.77 7.52
CA SER A 187 9.92 9.34 8.66
C SER A 187 9.05 10.35 9.41
N ARG A 188 9.16 10.40 10.73
CA ARG A 188 8.43 11.36 11.58
C ARG A 188 9.34 11.90 12.68
N GLY A 189 9.63 13.20 12.61
CA GLY A 189 10.37 13.95 13.64
C GLY A 189 9.50 14.43 14.80
#